data_AF-A0A7X7UDI0-F1
#
_entry.id   AF-A0A7X7UDI0-F1
#
_cell.length_a   1.000
_cell.length_b   1.000
_cell.length_c   1.000
_cell.angle_alpha   90.00
_cell.angle_beta   90.00
_cell.angle_gamma   90.00
#
_symmetry.space_group_name_H-M   'P 1'
#
loop_
_entity.id
_entity.type
_entity.pdbx_description
1 polymer ?
#
loop_
_entity_poly.entity_id
_entity_poly.type
_entity_poly.pdbx_seq_one_letter_code
_entity_poly.pdbx_strand_id
1 'polypeptide(L)'
;MDANTLLLRLAGPLQAWGNQESKFVVRRTAEAPTKSGVIGLLCAALGISRSETASEWLPKLRALRMGVRLDIPGVRWWDYHTVGAGMNMRIAESEGKTKPGALLTRREYLCDASFLVALQGEPKLIADLAAAVKNPKWTLFLGRKACPPSRPIIEDLPGAFPDLLTALCSVPWQKRLNNDQLPERIDCLLDWEPTPDQPIAPADALVWYDVPLTFDPPAHEPRFVIRRYFRFGENGDLRLAEKAAQLSTPPPPRPRADYRNSEYRHIRAARLDADKGLCVFCKSPATTVQHITYRHAGGNENIEELRSLCRLCHDAVTMIEYGLGMGLDRINPEDPQWREPIIRKRKEIINFRSLETRRRRLAAEEVE
;
A
#
# COMPACT_ATOMS: atom_id res chain seq x y z
N MET A 1 34.72 14.58 -13.40
CA MET A 1 34.84 13.10 -13.24
C MET A 1 33.58 12.51 -13.81
N ASP A 2 33.72 11.46 -14.63
CA ASP A 2 32.56 10.79 -15.22
C ASP A 2 31.74 10.09 -14.13
N ALA A 3 30.42 10.05 -14.31
CA ALA A 3 29.53 9.46 -13.31
C ALA A 3 29.76 7.96 -13.18
N ASN A 4 30.24 7.52 -12.02
CA ASN A 4 30.63 6.14 -11.74
C ASN A 4 29.62 5.40 -10.85
N THR A 5 28.55 6.07 -10.41
CA THR A 5 27.58 5.49 -9.47
C THR A 5 26.14 5.77 -9.88
N LEU A 6 25.32 4.73 -9.91
CA LEU A 6 23.87 4.77 -10.11
C LEU A 6 23.14 4.66 -8.77
N LEU A 7 22.21 5.58 -8.51
CA LEU A 7 21.40 5.63 -7.30
C LEU A 7 19.95 5.25 -7.58
N LEU A 8 19.47 4.19 -6.93
CA LEU A 8 18.14 3.64 -7.12
C LEU A 8 17.33 3.67 -5.82
N ARG A 9 16.10 4.18 -5.88
CA ARG A 9 15.13 4.17 -4.78
C ARG A 9 14.17 3.00 -4.93
N LEU A 10 14.35 2.00 -4.08
CA LEU A 10 13.48 0.83 -4.01
C LEU A 10 12.48 1.00 -2.88
N ALA A 11 11.37 1.67 -3.18
CA ALA A 11 10.29 1.96 -2.23
C ALA A 11 8.96 1.41 -2.77
N GLY A 12 8.23 0.67 -1.94
CA GLY A 12 6.93 0.11 -2.32
C GLY A 12 6.19 -0.45 -1.11
N PRO A 13 4.86 -0.66 -1.24
CA PRO A 13 4.05 -1.21 -0.15
C PRO A 13 4.49 -2.63 0.24
N LEU A 14 4.94 -3.42 -0.73
CA LEU A 14 5.47 -4.76 -0.56
C LEU A 14 6.76 -4.89 -1.38
N GLN A 15 7.74 -5.62 -0.85
CA GLN A 15 8.94 -6.03 -1.57
C GLN A 15 9.30 -7.49 -1.23
N ALA A 16 10.07 -8.17 -2.09
CA ALA A 16 10.53 -9.52 -1.78
C ALA A 16 11.85 -9.87 -2.46
N TRP A 17 12.92 -9.95 -1.67
CA TRP A 17 14.28 -10.19 -2.14
C TRP A 17 14.73 -11.59 -1.71
N GLY A 18 14.59 -12.57 -2.60
CA GLY A 18 14.87 -13.97 -2.24
C GLY A 18 16.31 -14.21 -1.79
N ASN A 19 16.49 -15.00 -0.73
CA ASN A 19 17.79 -15.49 -0.27
C ASN A 19 17.91 -17.01 -0.49
N GLN A 20 19.04 -17.60 -0.10
CA GLN A 20 19.33 -19.04 -0.24
C GLN A 20 18.31 -19.97 0.44
N GLU A 21 17.60 -19.49 1.44
CA GLU A 21 16.59 -20.25 2.19
C GLU A 21 15.23 -20.31 1.46
N SER A 22 15.08 -19.54 0.38
CA SER A 22 13.83 -19.38 -0.38
C SER A 22 13.61 -20.51 -1.40
N LYS A 23 13.49 -21.76 -0.92
CA LYS A 23 13.35 -22.97 -1.76
C LYS A 23 11.94 -23.58 -1.71
N PHE A 24 11.50 -24.14 -2.84
CA PHE A 24 10.25 -24.89 -2.99
C PHE A 24 8.97 -24.12 -2.57
N VAL A 25 8.26 -24.59 -1.54
CA VAL A 25 6.95 -24.07 -1.11
C VAL A 25 7.05 -22.91 -0.12
N VAL A 26 8.21 -22.72 0.53
CA VAL A 26 8.46 -21.60 1.43
C VAL A 26 9.41 -20.63 0.76
N ARG A 27 8.91 -19.42 0.48
CA ARG A 27 9.67 -18.38 -0.22
C ARG A 27 9.97 -17.21 0.71
N ARG A 28 11.11 -17.30 1.41
CA ARG A 28 11.62 -16.24 2.30
C ARG A 28 12.14 -15.02 1.54
N THR A 29 12.28 -13.91 2.27
CA THR A 29 12.90 -12.65 1.80
C THR A 29 14.04 -12.24 2.74
N ALA A 30 15.12 -11.69 2.17
CA ALA A 30 16.19 -11.02 2.90
C ALA A 30 15.67 -9.73 3.58
N GLU A 31 16.47 -9.17 4.49
CA GLU A 31 16.17 -7.88 5.15
C GLU A 31 16.34 -6.65 4.24
N ALA A 32 17.04 -6.80 3.11
CA ALA A 32 17.30 -5.73 2.16
C ALA A 32 17.41 -6.29 0.73
N PRO A 33 17.37 -5.42 -0.31
CA PRO A 33 17.60 -5.80 -1.70
C PRO A 33 18.87 -6.64 -1.90
N THR A 34 18.70 -7.78 -2.56
CA THR A 34 19.80 -8.66 -2.95
C THR A 34 20.42 -8.21 -4.27
N LYS A 35 21.72 -8.47 -4.45
CA LYS A 35 22.45 -8.11 -5.69
C LYS A 35 21.83 -8.75 -6.91
N SER A 36 21.45 -10.03 -6.83
CA SER A 36 20.72 -10.72 -7.89
C SER A 36 19.37 -10.10 -8.21
N GLY A 37 18.62 -9.65 -7.20
CA GLY A 37 17.34 -8.97 -7.38
C GLY A 37 17.50 -7.63 -8.10
N VAL A 38 18.48 -6.83 -7.71
CA VAL A 38 18.78 -5.53 -8.33
C VAL A 38 19.32 -5.71 -9.75
N ILE A 39 20.24 -6.64 -9.97
CA ILE A 39 20.76 -6.95 -11.32
C ILE A 39 19.63 -7.45 -12.23
N GLY A 40 18.74 -8.32 -11.74
CA GLY A 40 17.58 -8.79 -12.50
C GLY A 40 16.63 -7.65 -12.89
N LEU A 41 16.43 -6.68 -12.01
CA LEU A 41 15.68 -5.45 -12.30
C LEU A 41 16.36 -4.62 -13.41
N LEU A 42 17.68 -4.48 -13.37
CA LEU A 42 18.45 -3.78 -14.41
C LEU A 42 18.39 -4.51 -15.77
N CYS A 43 18.50 -5.83 -15.78
CA CYS A 43 18.32 -6.63 -17.00
C CYS A 43 16.91 -6.44 -17.58
N ALA A 44 15.88 -6.34 -16.74
CA ALA A 44 14.53 -6.06 -17.18
C ALA A 44 14.40 -4.64 -17.77
N ALA A 45 15.08 -3.65 -17.20
CA ALA A 45 15.13 -2.30 -17.75
C ALA A 45 15.78 -2.27 -19.14
N LEU A 46 16.89 -3.00 -19.32
CA LEU A 46 17.59 -3.16 -20.59
C LEU A 46 16.83 -4.00 -21.63
N GLY A 47 15.88 -4.83 -21.16
CA GLY A 47 15.08 -5.77 -21.95
C GLY A 47 15.86 -6.97 -22.46
N ILE A 48 16.73 -7.54 -21.61
CA ILE A 48 17.60 -8.68 -21.95
C ILE A 48 16.95 -9.98 -21.50
N SER A 49 16.83 -10.94 -22.40
CA SER A 49 16.25 -12.25 -22.07
C SER A 49 17.13 -13.04 -21.09
N ARG A 50 16.53 -14.01 -20.37
CA ARG A 50 17.31 -14.85 -19.43
C ARG A 50 18.46 -15.59 -20.10
N SER A 51 18.28 -16.01 -21.35
CA SER A 51 19.31 -16.67 -22.17
C SER A 51 20.49 -15.76 -22.49
N GLU A 52 20.23 -14.52 -22.90
CA GLU A 52 21.28 -13.54 -23.22
C GLU A 52 21.97 -12.97 -21.98
N THR A 53 21.26 -12.99 -20.84
CA THR A 53 21.75 -12.41 -19.59
C THR A 53 23.01 -13.14 -19.10
N ALA A 54 23.02 -14.48 -19.15
CA ALA A 54 24.08 -15.29 -18.53
C ALA A 54 25.45 -15.11 -19.18
N SER A 55 25.52 -15.07 -20.52
CA SER A 55 26.78 -15.02 -21.25
C SER A 55 27.35 -13.61 -21.39
N GLU A 56 26.52 -12.59 -21.61
CA GLU A 56 27.01 -11.26 -22.01
C GLU A 56 26.93 -10.21 -20.91
N TRP A 57 25.89 -10.28 -20.07
CA TRP A 57 25.55 -9.19 -19.16
C TRP A 57 25.91 -9.49 -17.71
N LEU A 58 25.66 -10.70 -17.22
CA LEU A 58 26.00 -11.06 -15.84
C LEU A 58 27.48 -10.82 -15.51
N PRO A 59 28.47 -11.16 -16.35
CA PRO A 59 29.88 -10.88 -16.06
C PRO A 59 30.16 -9.39 -15.81
N LYS A 60 29.49 -8.49 -16.55
CA LYS A 60 29.64 -7.04 -16.41
C LYS A 60 28.90 -6.52 -15.18
N LEU A 61 27.65 -6.96 -14.99
CA LEU A 61 26.78 -6.46 -13.92
C LEU A 61 27.16 -6.98 -12.54
N ARG A 62 27.68 -8.21 -12.43
CA ARG A 62 28.12 -8.78 -11.14
C ARG A 62 29.36 -8.09 -10.58
N ALA A 63 30.17 -7.47 -11.44
CA ALA A 63 31.37 -6.72 -11.08
C ALA A 63 31.05 -5.33 -10.47
N LEU A 64 29.82 -4.84 -10.61
CA LEU A 64 29.38 -3.60 -9.96
C LEU A 64 29.43 -3.78 -8.44
N ARG A 65 29.97 -2.80 -7.72
CA ARG A 65 29.93 -2.77 -6.25
C ARG A 65 28.57 -2.25 -5.81
N MET A 66 27.99 -2.85 -4.79
CA MET A 66 26.65 -2.51 -4.31
C MET A 66 26.66 -2.07 -2.85
N GLY A 67 26.06 -0.92 -2.60
CA GLY A 67 25.71 -0.42 -1.26
C GLY A 67 24.20 -0.27 -1.13
N VAL A 68 23.65 -0.54 0.05
CA VAL A 68 22.23 -0.41 0.34
C VAL A 68 22.05 0.33 1.65
N ARG A 69 21.38 1.47 1.62
CA ARG A 69 20.95 2.20 2.82
C ARG A 69 19.50 1.83 3.12
N LEU A 70 19.23 1.41 4.37
CA LEU A 70 17.93 0.95 4.84
C LEU A 70 17.16 2.14 5.41
N ASP A 71 16.64 3.01 4.53
CA ASP A 71 15.90 4.21 4.95
C ASP A 71 14.69 3.84 5.80
N ILE A 72 13.97 2.80 5.39
CA ILE A 72 12.90 2.16 6.17
C ILE A 72 13.06 0.65 6.00
N PRO A 73 13.48 -0.10 7.04
CA PRO A 73 13.73 -1.54 6.91
C PRO A 73 12.47 -2.36 6.60
N GLY A 74 11.30 -1.83 6.98
CA GLY A 74 10.01 -2.48 6.81
C GLY A 74 9.76 -3.61 7.81
N VAL A 75 8.59 -4.24 7.70
CA VAL A 75 8.15 -5.35 8.57
C VAL A 75 7.94 -6.59 7.73
N ARG A 76 8.45 -7.75 8.19
CA ARG A 76 8.23 -9.03 7.51
C ARG A 76 6.80 -9.52 7.71
N TRP A 77 6.18 -9.99 6.63
CA TRP A 77 4.83 -10.54 6.66
C TRP A 77 4.71 -11.79 5.78
N TRP A 78 3.77 -12.67 6.13
CA TRP A 78 3.49 -13.91 5.41
C TRP A 78 2.23 -13.80 4.56
N ASP A 79 2.35 -14.24 3.31
CA ASP A 79 1.25 -14.46 2.38
C ASP A 79 1.02 -15.97 2.21
N TYR A 80 -0.20 -16.41 2.51
CA TYR A 80 -0.64 -17.77 2.23
C TYR A 80 -1.18 -17.85 0.81
N HIS A 81 -0.38 -18.41 -0.09
CA HIS A 81 -0.57 -18.28 -1.52
C HIS A 81 -0.91 -19.63 -2.16
N THR A 82 -2.17 -19.78 -2.54
CA THR A 82 -2.73 -20.99 -3.15
C THR A 82 -2.78 -20.85 -4.67
N VAL A 83 -2.29 -21.85 -5.41
CA VAL A 83 -2.34 -21.89 -6.88
C VAL A 83 -3.07 -23.15 -7.34
N GLY A 84 -3.93 -23.00 -8.34
CA GLY A 84 -4.55 -24.14 -9.03
C GLY A 84 -5.69 -24.81 -8.26
N ALA A 85 -6.45 -24.06 -7.47
CA ALA A 85 -7.66 -24.59 -6.84
C ALA A 85 -8.60 -25.18 -7.92
N GLY A 86 -8.92 -26.47 -7.81
CA GLY A 86 -9.70 -27.21 -8.80
C GLY A 86 -8.92 -27.76 -10.00
N MET A 87 -7.58 -27.62 -10.03
CA MET A 87 -6.74 -28.22 -11.06
C MET A 87 -6.26 -29.62 -10.66
N ASN A 88 -6.01 -30.45 -11.67
CA ASN A 88 -5.45 -31.79 -11.54
C ASN A 88 -3.93 -31.71 -11.41
N MET A 89 -3.41 -31.88 -10.19
CA MET A 89 -1.97 -31.81 -9.89
C MET A 89 -1.35 -33.20 -9.99
N ARG A 90 -0.16 -33.30 -10.62
CA ARG A 90 0.62 -34.55 -10.67
C ARG A 90 1.06 -34.97 -9.27
N ILE A 91 0.88 -36.25 -8.95
CA ILE A 91 1.24 -36.84 -7.66
C ILE A 91 2.56 -37.60 -7.83
N ALA A 92 3.47 -37.48 -6.86
CA ALA A 92 4.77 -38.18 -6.89
C ALA A 92 4.65 -39.71 -6.87
N GLU A 93 3.49 -40.26 -6.49
CA GLU A 93 3.28 -41.69 -6.26
C GLU A 93 3.04 -42.53 -7.53
N SER A 94 2.83 -41.93 -8.71
CA SER A 94 2.75 -42.66 -9.98
C SER A 94 2.87 -41.74 -11.19
N GLU A 95 3.68 -42.13 -12.17
CA GLU A 95 3.79 -41.44 -13.46
C GLU A 95 2.40 -41.31 -14.10
N GLY A 96 1.98 -40.08 -14.43
CA GLY A 96 0.71 -39.80 -15.12
C GLY A 96 -0.55 -39.68 -14.24
N LYS A 97 -0.52 -39.99 -12.94
CA LYS A 97 -1.69 -39.79 -12.07
C LYS A 97 -1.81 -38.36 -11.58
N THR A 98 -3.03 -37.83 -11.63
CA THR A 98 -3.35 -36.49 -11.11
C THR A 98 -4.49 -36.56 -10.10
N LYS A 99 -4.48 -35.67 -9.10
CA LYS A 99 -5.57 -35.50 -8.15
C LYS A 99 -6.03 -34.05 -8.13
N PRO A 100 -7.34 -33.77 -7.97
CA PRO A 100 -7.82 -32.43 -7.68
C PRO A 100 -7.14 -31.93 -6.41
N GLY A 101 -6.39 -30.84 -6.53
CA GLY A 101 -5.61 -30.31 -5.42
C GLY A 101 -5.13 -28.90 -5.75
N ALA A 102 -4.58 -28.24 -4.74
CA ALA A 102 -3.98 -26.92 -4.91
C ALA A 102 -2.53 -26.95 -4.40
N LEU A 103 -1.64 -26.25 -5.09
CA LEU A 103 -0.30 -26.02 -4.59
C LEU A 103 -0.34 -24.89 -3.56
N LEU A 104 0.00 -25.23 -2.32
CA LEU A 104 0.08 -24.28 -1.23
C LEU A 104 1.52 -23.78 -1.09
N THR A 105 1.70 -22.47 -1.19
CA THR A 105 3.00 -21.82 -0.96
C THR A 105 2.86 -20.75 0.12
N ARG A 106 3.92 -20.57 0.92
CA ARG A 106 4.00 -19.48 1.91
C ARG A 106 5.09 -18.53 1.46
N ARG A 107 4.73 -17.29 1.20
CA ARG A 107 5.63 -16.29 0.62
C ARG A 107 5.80 -15.15 1.60
N GLU A 108 7.04 -14.86 1.95
CA GLU A 108 7.38 -13.76 2.84
C GLU A 108 7.60 -12.47 2.03
N TYR A 109 7.13 -11.35 2.54
CA TYR A 109 7.31 -10.02 1.98
C TYR A 109 7.84 -9.05 3.04
N LEU A 110 8.56 -8.02 2.59
CA LEU A 110 8.84 -6.82 3.37
C LEU A 110 7.72 -5.81 3.11
N CYS A 111 6.94 -5.51 4.13
CA CYS A 111 5.91 -4.49 4.09
C CYS A 111 6.52 -3.14 4.43
N ASP A 112 6.11 -2.13 3.66
CA ASP A 112 6.39 -0.72 3.95
C ASP A 112 7.89 -0.35 3.99
N ALA A 113 8.70 -1.11 3.25
CA ALA A 113 10.14 -0.91 3.18
C ALA A 113 10.56 0.14 2.13
N SER A 114 11.66 0.83 2.39
CA SER A 114 12.30 1.78 1.48
C SER A 114 13.82 1.67 1.58
N PHE A 115 14.47 1.48 0.43
CA PHE A 115 15.92 1.35 0.34
C PHE A 115 16.49 2.32 -0.67
N LEU A 116 17.67 2.86 -0.40
CA LEU A 116 18.51 3.51 -1.40
C LEU A 116 19.64 2.55 -1.78
N VAL A 117 19.73 2.20 -3.05
CA VAL A 117 20.78 1.32 -3.58
C VAL A 117 21.77 2.17 -4.39
N ALA A 118 23.05 2.07 -4.06
CA ALA A 118 24.14 2.60 -4.86
C ALA A 118 24.83 1.45 -5.60
N LEU A 119 24.97 1.58 -6.92
CA LEU A 119 25.75 0.68 -7.76
C LEU A 119 26.91 1.43 -8.37
N GLN A 120 28.14 1.06 -8.00
CA GLN A 120 29.36 1.72 -8.45
C GLN A 120 30.12 0.84 -9.44
N GLY A 121 30.60 1.42 -10.53
CA GLY A 121 31.32 0.70 -11.57
C GLY A 121 31.83 1.59 -12.70
N GLU A 122 32.02 0.99 -13.87
CA GLU A 122 32.54 1.66 -15.05
C GLU A 122 31.54 2.75 -15.57
N PRO A 123 31.99 3.99 -15.83
CA PRO A 123 31.08 5.11 -16.11
C PRO A 123 30.15 4.92 -17.31
N LYS A 124 30.61 4.30 -18.40
CA LYS A 124 29.77 4.06 -19.57
C LYS A 124 28.65 3.07 -19.26
N LEU A 125 28.97 1.96 -18.58
CA LEU A 125 27.96 1.01 -18.11
C LEU A 125 26.95 1.68 -17.17
N ILE A 126 27.39 2.53 -16.26
CA ILE A 126 26.50 3.28 -15.35
C ILE A 126 25.57 4.21 -16.12
N ALA A 127 26.07 4.92 -17.14
CA ALA A 127 25.25 5.77 -18.00
C ALA A 127 24.20 4.96 -18.78
N ASP A 128 24.58 3.81 -19.36
CA ASP A 128 23.68 2.91 -20.07
C ASP A 128 22.57 2.37 -19.16
N LEU A 129 22.93 1.98 -17.93
CA LEU A 129 21.97 1.50 -16.93
C LEU A 129 21.00 2.59 -16.48
N ALA A 130 21.49 3.81 -16.27
CA ALA A 130 20.64 4.94 -15.91
C ALA A 130 19.61 5.26 -16.99
N ALA A 131 20.04 5.26 -18.27
CA ALA A 131 19.15 5.46 -19.40
C ALA A 131 18.09 4.36 -19.49
N ALA A 132 18.48 3.10 -19.27
CA ALA A 132 17.58 1.96 -19.28
C ALA A 132 16.53 2.02 -18.16
N VAL A 133 16.92 2.36 -16.93
CA VAL A 133 15.97 2.48 -15.81
C VAL A 133 14.99 3.63 -16.02
N LYS A 134 15.43 4.72 -16.66
CA LYS A 134 14.55 5.85 -17.01
C LYS A 134 13.51 5.48 -18.08
N ASN A 135 13.87 4.61 -19.02
CA ASN A 135 13.00 4.14 -20.10
C ASN A 135 13.01 2.60 -20.19
N PRO A 136 12.40 1.90 -19.21
CA PRO A 136 12.54 0.45 -19.10
C PRO A 136 11.77 -0.27 -20.21
N LYS A 137 12.41 -1.25 -20.85
CA LYS A 137 11.78 -2.08 -21.89
C LYS A 137 10.75 -3.06 -21.33
N TRP A 138 10.96 -3.57 -20.12
CA TRP A 138 9.99 -4.41 -19.41
C TRP A 138 9.56 -3.80 -18.08
N THR A 139 8.41 -4.26 -17.58
CA THR A 139 7.86 -3.82 -16.29
C THR A 139 8.83 -4.10 -15.15
N LEU A 140 9.25 -3.05 -14.46
CA LEU A 140 10.09 -3.14 -13.27
C LEU A 140 9.24 -3.45 -12.04
N PHE A 141 9.75 -4.31 -11.16
CA PHE A 141 9.08 -4.71 -9.93
C PHE A 141 10.11 -4.99 -8.82
N LEU A 142 9.69 -4.87 -7.57
CA LEU A 142 10.54 -5.01 -6.39
C LEU A 142 10.61 -6.48 -5.95
N GLY A 143 11.36 -7.26 -6.73
CA GLY A 143 11.64 -8.66 -6.50
C GLY A 143 10.58 -9.63 -7.03
N ARG A 144 9.29 -9.46 -6.68
CA ARG A 144 8.18 -10.22 -7.30
C ARG A 144 7.31 -9.29 -8.14
N LYS A 145 6.73 -9.81 -9.23
CA LYS A 145 5.89 -9.02 -10.16
C LYS A 145 4.66 -8.37 -9.48
N ALA A 146 4.19 -8.93 -8.36
CA ALA A 146 3.11 -8.38 -7.54
C ALA A 146 3.53 -7.20 -6.65
N CYS A 147 4.81 -6.81 -6.65
CA CYS A 147 5.38 -5.74 -5.84
C CYS A 147 5.73 -4.53 -6.71
N PRO A 148 4.75 -3.68 -7.10
CA PRO A 148 5.02 -2.50 -7.89
C PRO A 148 5.81 -1.46 -7.05
N PRO A 149 6.74 -0.71 -7.67
CA PRO A 149 7.36 0.42 -7.02
C PRO A 149 6.32 1.54 -6.80
N SER A 150 6.43 2.24 -5.67
CA SER A 150 5.54 3.35 -5.29
C SER A 150 5.94 4.71 -5.87
N ARG A 151 7.15 4.80 -6.43
CA ARG A 151 7.74 5.97 -7.08
C ARG A 151 8.72 5.51 -8.17
N PRO A 152 9.17 6.39 -9.07
CA PRO A 152 10.25 6.05 -10.02
C PRO A 152 11.45 5.44 -9.29
N ILE A 153 12.03 4.40 -9.88
CA ILE A 153 13.16 3.66 -9.28
C ILE A 153 14.46 4.47 -9.35
N ILE A 154 14.62 5.33 -10.36
CA ILE A 154 15.74 6.26 -10.42
C ILE A 154 15.55 7.36 -9.37
N GLU A 155 16.52 7.53 -8.47
CA GLU A 155 16.44 8.56 -7.42
C GLU A 155 17.02 9.89 -7.90
N ASP A 156 18.27 9.85 -8.37
CA ASP A 156 19.03 11.00 -8.86
C ASP A 156 19.77 10.62 -10.14
N LEU A 157 20.31 11.63 -10.84
CA LEU A 157 21.23 11.40 -11.94
C LEU A 157 22.50 10.69 -11.43
N PRO A 158 23.12 9.83 -12.26
CA PRO A 158 24.39 9.23 -11.91
C PRO A 158 25.42 10.27 -11.47
N GLY A 159 26.14 9.98 -10.39
CA GLY A 159 27.15 10.86 -9.81
C GLY A 159 28.53 10.23 -9.82
N ALA A 160 29.56 11.05 -9.61
CA ALA A 160 30.93 10.61 -9.39
C ALA A 160 31.25 10.66 -7.90
N PHE A 161 31.47 9.49 -7.29
CA PHE A 161 31.78 9.36 -5.86
C PHE A 161 33.02 8.49 -5.65
N PRO A 162 33.82 8.77 -4.61
CA PRO A 162 35.01 7.97 -4.31
C PRO A 162 34.67 6.55 -3.85
N ASP A 163 33.59 6.40 -3.08
CA ASP A 163 33.18 5.13 -2.48
C ASP A 163 31.66 5.04 -2.29
N LEU A 164 31.17 3.85 -1.96
CA LEU A 164 29.76 3.56 -1.73
C LEU A 164 29.17 4.33 -0.54
N LEU A 165 29.94 4.59 0.51
CA LEU A 165 29.46 5.32 1.69
C LEU A 165 29.13 6.76 1.32
N THR A 166 30.05 7.43 0.64
CA THR A 166 29.90 8.81 0.15
C THR A 166 28.74 8.92 -0.83
N ALA A 167 28.58 7.94 -1.73
CA ALA A 167 27.44 7.89 -2.64
C ALA A 167 26.11 7.71 -1.91
N LEU A 168 26.05 6.87 -0.88
CA LEU A 168 24.83 6.69 -0.09
C LEU A 168 24.52 7.93 0.77
N CYS A 169 25.52 8.70 1.21
CA CYS A 169 25.30 9.94 1.96
C CYS A 169 24.93 11.14 1.08
N SER A 170 25.18 11.08 -0.24
CA SER A 170 24.90 12.20 -1.15
C SER A 170 23.42 12.53 -1.26
N VAL A 171 22.55 11.52 -1.13
CA VAL A 171 21.10 11.68 -1.14
C VAL A 171 20.62 11.94 0.28
N PRO A 172 19.99 13.08 0.59
CA PRO A 172 19.43 13.31 1.92
C PRO A 172 18.41 12.23 2.30
N TRP A 173 18.36 11.86 3.58
CA TRP A 173 17.29 11.01 4.08
C TRP A 173 16.02 11.83 4.20
N GLN A 174 14.90 11.26 3.75
CA GLN A 174 13.64 11.95 3.65
C GLN A 174 12.58 11.26 4.52
N LYS A 175 11.94 12.03 5.41
CA LYS A 175 10.75 11.55 6.14
C LYS A 175 9.66 11.16 5.15
N ARG A 176 8.89 10.11 5.41
CA ARG A 176 7.75 9.78 4.55
C ARG A 176 6.62 10.78 4.77
N LEU A 177 6.23 10.98 6.03
CA LEU A 177 5.27 11.97 6.47
C LEU A 177 5.95 12.98 7.40
N ASN A 178 5.43 14.21 7.47
CA ASN A 178 6.00 15.27 8.32
C ASN A 178 6.11 14.86 9.81
N ASN A 179 5.16 14.07 10.28
CA ASN A 179 5.07 13.64 11.68
C ASN A 179 5.88 12.37 12.00
N ASP A 180 6.59 11.79 11.01
CA ASP A 180 7.43 10.63 11.28
C ASP A 180 8.57 10.98 12.24
N GLN A 181 8.81 10.09 13.19
CA GLN A 181 9.93 10.19 14.11
C GLN A 181 11.23 9.88 13.37
N LEU A 182 12.28 10.63 13.71
CA LEU A 182 13.61 10.35 13.19
C LEU A 182 14.17 9.09 13.87
N PRO A 183 14.66 8.11 13.10
CA PRO A 183 15.33 6.96 13.71
C PRO A 183 16.67 7.40 14.33
N GLU A 184 17.13 6.68 15.35
CA GLU A 184 18.41 6.99 16.03
C GLU A 184 19.62 6.81 15.08
N ARG A 185 19.52 5.83 14.18
CA ARG A 185 20.52 5.50 13.18
C ARG A 185 19.87 4.91 11.94
N ILE A 186 20.56 5.03 10.81
CA ILE A 186 20.18 4.37 9.56
C ILE A 186 21.22 3.32 9.23
N ASP A 187 20.82 2.06 9.20
CA ASP A 187 21.72 0.97 8.81
C ASP A 187 22.04 1.04 7.31
N CYS A 188 23.23 0.60 6.94
CA CYS A 188 23.60 0.33 5.56
C CYS A 188 24.40 -0.97 5.42
N LEU A 189 24.27 -1.60 4.26
CA LEU A 189 24.94 -2.84 3.88
C LEU A 189 25.83 -2.53 2.68
N LEU A 190 27.11 -2.89 2.76
CA LEU A 190 28.11 -2.53 1.75
C LEU A 190 28.84 -3.77 1.26
N ASP A 191 29.09 -3.84 -0.05
CA ASP A 191 30.05 -4.79 -0.61
C ASP A 191 31.43 -4.58 0.02
N TRP A 192 31.99 -5.66 0.54
CA TRP A 192 33.39 -5.68 0.99
C TRP A 192 34.27 -6.35 -0.05
N GLU A 193 35.44 -5.75 -0.25
CA GLU A 193 36.51 -6.31 -1.06
C GLU A 193 37.82 -6.24 -0.27
N PRO A 194 38.72 -7.21 -0.50
CA PRO A 194 40.05 -7.20 0.11
C PRO A 194 40.85 -5.99 -0.37
N THR A 195 41.50 -5.30 0.56
CA THR A 195 42.49 -4.25 0.28
C THR A 195 43.89 -4.75 0.62
N PRO A 196 44.97 -4.11 0.11
CA PRO A 196 46.33 -4.47 0.51
C PRO A 196 46.54 -4.44 2.02
N ASP A 197 45.90 -3.49 2.72
CA ASP A 197 45.98 -3.34 4.17
C ASP A 197 45.07 -4.31 4.93
N GLN A 198 43.99 -4.77 4.30
CA GLN A 198 43.02 -5.70 4.88
C GLN A 198 42.65 -6.79 3.87
N PRO A 199 43.53 -7.81 3.69
CA PRO A 199 43.31 -8.87 2.70
C PRO A 199 42.27 -9.90 3.14
N ILE A 200 41.96 -9.96 4.44
CA ILE A 200 41.02 -10.91 5.04
C ILE A 200 39.76 -10.17 5.48
N ALA A 201 38.60 -10.77 5.21
CA ALA A 201 37.32 -10.20 5.60
C ALA A 201 37.25 -9.97 7.11
N PRO A 202 36.71 -8.83 7.58
CA PRO A 202 36.44 -8.61 8.99
C PRO A 202 35.61 -9.74 9.62
N ALA A 203 35.79 -9.99 10.91
CA ALA A 203 35.03 -11.01 11.63
C ALA A 203 33.51 -10.73 11.68
N ASP A 204 33.11 -9.46 11.56
CA ASP A 204 31.70 -9.02 11.51
C ASP A 204 31.12 -9.01 10.08
N ALA A 205 31.88 -9.46 9.07
CA ALA A 205 31.39 -9.54 7.70
C ALA A 205 30.34 -10.65 7.55
N LEU A 206 29.20 -10.29 6.95
CA LEU A 206 28.13 -11.21 6.61
C LEU A 206 28.43 -11.89 5.27
N VAL A 207 27.99 -13.13 5.11
CA VAL A 207 28.08 -13.85 3.82
C VAL A 207 26.71 -13.91 3.18
N TRP A 208 26.56 -13.32 1.99
CA TRP A 208 25.32 -13.32 1.22
C TRP A 208 25.52 -14.11 -0.07
N TYR A 209 24.65 -15.08 -0.34
CA TYR A 209 24.66 -15.89 -1.57
C TYR A 209 23.73 -15.30 -2.62
N ASP A 210 24.10 -14.14 -3.16
CA ASP A 210 23.25 -13.36 -4.04
C ASP A 210 23.95 -12.74 -5.25
N VAL A 211 25.19 -13.12 -5.55
CA VAL A 211 25.86 -12.74 -6.79
C VAL A 211 25.36 -13.65 -7.92
N PRO A 212 24.59 -13.18 -8.90
CA PRO A 212 23.96 -14.06 -9.90
C PRO A 212 24.98 -14.67 -10.88
N LEU A 213 24.96 -16.00 -11.00
CA LEU A 213 25.69 -16.75 -12.04
C LEU A 213 24.85 -16.99 -13.28
N THR A 214 23.59 -17.35 -13.05
CA THR A 214 22.56 -17.56 -14.07
C THR A 214 21.21 -17.32 -13.42
N PHE A 215 20.23 -16.90 -14.23
CA PHE A 215 18.83 -16.78 -13.80
C PHE A 215 17.98 -18.00 -14.20
N ASP A 216 18.52 -18.92 -15.00
CA ASP A 216 17.80 -20.11 -15.48
C ASP A 216 18.76 -21.31 -15.71
N PRO A 217 18.77 -22.32 -14.83
CA PRO A 217 18.18 -22.29 -13.48
C PRO A 217 18.92 -21.26 -12.59
N PRO A 218 18.27 -20.68 -11.57
CA PRO A 218 18.90 -19.65 -10.75
C PRO A 218 20.06 -20.22 -9.90
N ALA A 219 21.26 -19.66 -10.05
CA ALA A 219 22.44 -20.01 -9.27
C ALA A 219 23.19 -18.74 -8.84
N HIS A 220 23.81 -18.78 -7.66
CA HIS A 220 24.44 -17.61 -7.04
C HIS A 220 25.77 -17.95 -6.37
N GLU A 221 26.73 -17.04 -6.45
CA GLU A 221 27.96 -17.06 -5.68
C GLU A 221 27.83 -16.25 -4.37
N PRO A 222 28.64 -16.57 -3.35
CA PRO A 222 28.74 -15.76 -2.14
C PRO A 222 29.46 -14.43 -2.38
N ARG A 223 29.10 -13.42 -1.60
CA ARG A 223 29.88 -12.19 -1.39
C ARG A 223 29.91 -11.82 0.09
N PHE A 224 30.92 -11.03 0.46
CA PHE A 224 31.02 -10.46 1.81
C PHE A 224 30.31 -9.11 1.85
N VAL A 225 29.46 -8.94 2.87
CA VAL A 225 28.67 -7.73 3.09
C VAL A 225 28.96 -7.20 4.49
N ILE A 226 29.32 -5.92 4.59
CA ILE A 226 29.56 -5.26 5.86
C ILE A 226 28.37 -4.41 6.25
N ARG A 227 27.94 -4.52 7.50
CA ARG A 227 26.94 -3.63 8.09
C ARG A 227 27.63 -2.41 8.70
N ARG A 228 27.18 -1.23 8.33
CA ARG A 228 27.53 0.06 8.95
C ARG A 228 26.23 0.80 9.27
N TYR A 229 26.36 1.96 9.90
CA TYR A 229 25.22 2.82 10.19
C TYR A 229 25.62 4.27 10.05
N PHE A 230 24.65 5.12 9.73
CA PHE A 230 24.77 6.56 9.67
C PHE A 230 24.02 7.20 10.84
N ARG A 231 24.48 8.38 11.26
CA ARG A 231 23.80 9.23 12.24
C ARG A 231 23.38 10.56 11.60
N PHE A 232 22.30 11.13 12.12
CA PHE A 232 21.83 12.46 11.74
C PHE A 232 22.53 13.56 12.54
N GLY A 233 22.66 14.76 11.98
CA GLY A 233 23.10 15.98 12.69
C GLY A 233 24.18 16.78 11.96
N GLU A 234 24.59 17.93 12.52
CA GLU A 234 25.62 18.81 11.94
C GLU A 234 26.99 18.12 11.83
N ASN A 235 27.29 17.17 12.72
CA ASN A 235 28.45 16.29 12.70
C ASN A 235 28.11 14.86 12.25
N GLY A 236 26.89 14.63 11.76
CA GLY A 236 26.41 13.32 11.29
C GLY A 236 26.70 13.12 9.81
N ASP A 237 26.87 11.86 9.40
CA ASP A 237 27.16 11.52 8.01
C ASP A 237 25.99 11.83 7.06
N LEU A 238 24.77 11.90 7.59
CA LEU A 238 23.54 11.92 6.81
C LEU A 238 22.72 13.20 7.00
N ARG A 239 22.48 13.88 5.87
CA ARG A 239 21.64 15.09 5.82
C ARG A 239 20.16 14.73 5.80
N LEU A 240 19.34 15.59 6.39
CA LEU A 240 17.88 15.50 6.35
C LEU A 240 17.34 16.34 5.19
N ALA A 241 16.41 15.78 4.42
CA ALA A 241 15.65 16.54 3.44
C ALA A 241 14.71 17.52 4.14
N GLU A 242 14.56 18.73 3.59
CA GLU A 242 13.71 19.78 4.17
C GLU A 242 12.21 19.43 4.15
N LYS A 243 11.78 18.65 3.15
CA LYS A 243 10.37 18.30 2.94
C LYS A 243 10.16 16.80 3.03
N ALA A 244 9.07 16.38 3.66
CA ALA A 244 8.65 14.98 3.62
C ALA A 244 8.29 14.55 2.20
N ALA A 245 8.39 13.24 1.94
CA ALA A 245 8.12 12.63 0.64
C ALA A 245 6.63 12.70 0.27
N GLN A 246 5.75 12.67 1.27
CA GLN A 246 4.30 12.65 1.09
C GLN A 246 3.63 13.60 2.08
N LEU A 247 2.54 14.21 1.64
CA LEU A 247 1.61 14.93 2.51
C LEU A 247 0.55 13.94 2.97
N SER A 248 0.06 14.12 4.20
CA SER A 248 -1.12 13.37 4.65
C SER A 248 -2.30 13.72 3.74
N THR A 249 -2.91 12.72 3.12
CA THR A 249 -4.17 12.92 2.41
C THR A 249 -5.20 13.46 3.42
N PRO A 250 -5.77 14.65 3.21
CA PRO A 250 -6.79 15.14 4.11
C PRO A 250 -7.98 14.16 4.10
N PRO A 251 -8.65 13.96 5.25
CA PRO A 251 -9.85 13.13 5.27
C PRO A 251 -10.86 13.70 4.25
N PRO A 252 -11.62 12.83 3.56
CA PRO A 252 -12.67 13.33 2.67
C PRO A 252 -13.61 14.21 3.49
N PRO A 253 -14.08 15.35 2.94
CA PRO A 253 -15.03 16.20 3.64
C PRO A 253 -16.27 15.36 3.95
N ARG A 254 -16.53 15.16 5.23
CA ARG A 254 -17.77 14.54 5.72
C ARG A 254 -18.61 15.65 6.32
N PRO A 255 -19.42 16.39 5.55
CA PRO A 255 -20.42 17.28 6.13
C PRO A 255 -21.36 16.38 6.94
N ARG A 256 -21.22 16.41 8.26
CA ARG A 256 -22.14 15.78 9.20
C ARG A 256 -22.95 16.90 9.79
N ALA A 257 -24.27 16.72 9.84
CA ALA A 257 -25.13 17.62 10.60
C ALA A 257 -24.63 17.66 12.05
N ASP A 258 -24.20 18.83 12.52
CA ASP A 258 -23.95 19.05 13.93
C ASP A 258 -25.28 19.37 14.62
N TYR A 259 -25.94 18.33 15.12
CA TYR A 259 -27.21 18.46 15.84
C TYR A 259 -27.11 19.33 17.10
N ARG A 260 -25.90 19.68 17.56
CA ARG A 260 -25.68 20.59 18.69
C ARG A 260 -25.61 22.05 18.28
N ASN A 261 -25.41 22.36 17.00
CA ASN A 261 -25.35 23.72 16.47
C ASN A 261 -26.69 24.46 16.72
N SER A 262 -26.61 25.69 17.25
CA SER A 262 -27.76 26.55 17.50
C SER A 262 -28.50 26.97 16.23
N GLU A 263 -27.81 27.16 15.11
CA GLU A 263 -28.39 27.53 13.81
C GLU A 263 -29.24 26.39 13.26
N TYR A 264 -28.72 25.16 13.28
CA TYR A 264 -29.47 23.96 12.89
C TYR A 264 -30.77 23.80 13.70
N ARG A 265 -30.73 24.07 15.02
CA ARG A 265 -31.94 24.01 15.87
C ARG A 265 -32.98 25.05 15.46
N HIS A 266 -32.54 26.27 15.13
CA HIS A 266 -33.44 27.33 14.65
C HIS A 266 -34.07 26.97 13.31
N ILE A 267 -33.28 26.52 12.34
CA ILE A 267 -33.77 26.14 11.00
C ILE A 267 -34.70 24.92 11.08
N ARG A 268 -34.38 23.94 11.94
CA ARG A 268 -35.27 22.81 12.21
C ARG A 268 -36.62 23.24 12.80
N ALA A 269 -36.61 24.16 13.77
CA ALA A 269 -37.84 24.69 14.35
C ALA A 269 -38.65 25.49 13.31
N ALA A 270 -37.98 26.34 12.52
CA ALA A 270 -38.59 27.11 11.45
C ALA A 270 -39.24 26.20 10.39
N ARG A 271 -38.58 25.09 10.02
CA ARG A 271 -39.16 24.12 9.07
C ARG A 271 -40.42 23.44 9.63
N LEU A 272 -40.38 23.03 10.89
CA LEU A 272 -41.55 22.41 11.55
C LEU A 272 -42.72 23.40 11.63
N ASP A 273 -42.46 24.68 11.93
CA ASP A 273 -43.49 25.71 11.96
C ASP A 273 -44.06 26.04 10.57
N ALA A 274 -43.20 26.10 9.55
CA ALA A 274 -43.60 26.30 8.15
C ALA A 274 -44.53 25.17 7.67
N ASP A 275 -44.23 23.92 8.05
CA ASP A 275 -45.07 22.74 7.75
C ASP A 275 -46.23 22.55 8.74
N LYS A 276 -46.50 23.53 9.63
CA LYS A 276 -47.57 23.52 10.65
C LYS A 276 -47.52 22.31 11.60
N GLY A 277 -46.32 21.81 11.88
CA GLY A 277 -46.10 20.64 12.71
C GLY A 277 -46.61 19.34 12.09
N LEU A 278 -46.87 19.32 10.79
CA LEU A 278 -47.39 18.15 10.07
C LEU A 278 -46.31 17.50 9.20
N CYS A 279 -46.35 16.17 9.14
CA CYS A 279 -45.53 15.39 8.23
C CYS A 279 -45.92 15.72 6.79
N VAL A 280 -44.97 16.18 5.97
CA VAL A 280 -45.25 16.53 4.57
C VAL A 280 -45.79 15.35 3.78
N PHE A 281 -45.36 14.13 4.13
CA PHE A 281 -45.75 12.88 3.48
C PHE A 281 -47.14 12.36 3.87
N CYS A 282 -47.39 12.16 5.17
CA CYS A 282 -48.60 11.46 5.66
C CYS A 282 -49.55 12.33 6.47
N LYS A 283 -49.23 13.61 6.69
CA LYS A 283 -50.01 14.58 7.46
C LYS A 283 -50.23 14.23 8.94
N SER A 284 -49.57 13.19 9.47
CA SER A 284 -49.50 12.94 10.93
C SER A 284 -48.58 13.98 11.61
N PRO A 285 -48.66 14.17 12.93
CA PRO A 285 -47.76 15.09 13.64
C PRO A 285 -46.28 14.80 13.34
N ALA A 286 -45.55 15.82 12.88
CA ALA A 286 -44.12 15.75 12.63
C ALA A 286 -43.35 15.91 13.93
N THR A 287 -42.34 15.06 14.14
CA THR A 287 -41.46 15.10 15.32
C THR A 287 -39.99 15.27 14.94
N THR A 288 -39.68 15.17 13.65
CA THR A 288 -38.33 15.25 13.11
C THR A 288 -38.33 15.91 11.73
N VAL A 289 -37.15 16.24 11.24
CA VAL A 289 -36.91 16.77 9.90
C VAL A 289 -35.94 15.85 9.15
N GLN A 290 -36.16 15.65 7.86
CA GLN A 290 -35.29 14.90 6.95
C GLN A 290 -34.50 15.89 6.09
N HIS A 291 -33.20 15.64 5.91
CA HIS A 291 -32.39 16.35 4.92
C HIS A 291 -32.62 15.75 3.53
N ILE A 292 -32.95 16.57 2.53
CA ILE A 292 -32.97 16.17 1.12
C ILE A 292 -31.60 16.34 0.46
N THR A 293 -30.70 17.09 1.09
CA THR A 293 -29.28 17.16 0.73
C THR A 293 -28.43 17.51 1.95
N TYR A 294 -27.19 17.04 1.98
CA TYR A 294 -26.19 17.37 3.02
C TYR A 294 -25.16 18.40 2.54
N ARG A 295 -25.38 19.06 1.40
CA ARG A 295 -24.41 19.99 0.79
C ARG A 295 -24.06 21.17 1.71
N HIS A 296 -25.01 21.67 2.50
CA HIS A 296 -24.79 22.75 3.48
C HIS A 296 -24.93 22.29 4.93
N ALA A 297 -24.88 20.98 5.20
CA ALA A 297 -25.05 20.45 6.55
C ALA A 297 -23.86 20.83 7.46
N GLY A 298 -24.17 21.36 8.65
CA GLY A 298 -23.20 21.79 9.65
C GLY A 298 -23.39 23.22 10.20
N GLY A 299 -24.52 23.89 9.92
CA GLY A 299 -24.80 25.26 10.42
C GLY A 299 -25.32 26.22 9.35
N ASN A 300 -25.04 25.97 8.07
CA ASN A 300 -25.46 26.81 6.95
C ASN A 300 -26.62 26.20 6.14
N GLU A 301 -27.43 25.33 6.76
CA GLU A 301 -28.54 24.67 6.08
C GLU A 301 -29.62 25.66 5.63
N ASN A 302 -30.19 25.45 4.45
CA ASN A 302 -31.37 26.20 4.02
C ASN A 302 -32.66 25.49 4.46
N ILE A 303 -33.72 26.26 4.75
CA ILE A 303 -35.04 25.70 5.10
C ILE A 303 -35.63 24.81 3.98
N GLU A 304 -35.27 25.09 2.73
CA GLU A 304 -35.61 24.32 1.53
C GLU A 304 -34.96 22.94 1.50
N GLU A 305 -33.92 22.69 2.29
CA GLU A 305 -33.19 21.42 2.32
C GLU A 305 -33.73 20.44 3.35
N LEU A 306 -34.72 20.88 4.16
CA LEU A 306 -35.34 20.10 5.20
C LEU A 306 -36.81 19.81 4.89
N ARG A 307 -37.31 18.64 5.30
CA ARG A 307 -38.73 18.27 5.22
C ARG A 307 -39.23 17.72 6.54
N SER A 308 -40.32 18.27 7.07
CA SER A 308 -40.92 17.80 8.32
C SER A 308 -41.55 16.43 8.14
N LEU A 309 -41.14 15.46 8.97
CA LEU A 309 -41.65 14.09 8.93
C LEU A 309 -42.07 13.62 10.31
N CYS A 310 -43.06 12.73 10.35
CA CYS A 310 -43.30 11.91 11.52
C CYS A 310 -42.21 10.82 11.61
N ARG A 311 -41.97 10.30 12.83
CA ARG A 311 -40.89 9.32 13.07
C ARG A 311 -40.96 8.11 12.14
N LEU A 312 -42.16 7.58 11.88
CA LEU A 312 -42.33 6.43 10.99
C LEU A 312 -41.95 6.74 9.53
N CYS A 313 -42.30 7.92 9.02
CA CYS A 313 -41.95 8.30 7.65
C CYS A 313 -40.46 8.58 7.53
N HIS A 314 -39.88 9.23 8.54
CA HIS A 314 -38.44 9.44 8.62
C HIS A 314 -37.69 8.11 8.60
N ASP A 315 -38.03 7.17 9.49
CA ASP A 315 -37.39 5.85 9.55
C ASP A 315 -37.50 5.11 8.20
N ALA A 316 -38.68 5.17 7.55
CA ALA A 316 -38.87 4.56 6.23
C ALA A 316 -37.95 5.16 5.16
N VAL A 317 -37.84 6.49 5.11
CA VAL A 317 -36.96 7.19 4.17
C VAL A 317 -35.50 6.84 4.44
N THR A 318 -35.04 6.95 5.68
CA THR A 318 -33.64 6.69 6.04
C THR A 318 -33.24 5.23 5.74
N MET A 319 -34.12 4.26 5.96
CA MET A 319 -33.84 2.86 5.63
C MET A 319 -33.70 2.62 4.12
N ILE A 320 -34.46 3.32 3.28
CA ILE A 320 -34.32 3.24 1.82
C ILE A 320 -32.99 3.86 1.41
N GLU A 321 -32.63 5.03 1.95
CA GLU A 321 -31.37 5.71 1.64
C GLU A 321 -30.15 4.85 1.97
N TYR A 322 -30.14 4.18 3.14
CA TYR A 322 -29.07 3.27 3.51
C TYR A 322 -29.00 2.05 2.58
N GLY A 323 -30.15 1.49 2.20
CA GLY A 323 -30.22 0.36 1.26
C GLY A 323 -29.69 0.69 -0.13
N LEU A 324 -29.86 1.95 -0.59
CA LEU A 324 -29.38 2.44 -1.88
C LEU A 324 -27.96 3.03 -1.83
N GLY A 325 -27.34 3.13 -0.66
CA GLY A 325 -26.01 3.73 -0.50
C GLY A 325 -25.96 5.20 -0.90
N MET A 326 -27.04 5.96 -0.69
CA MET A 326 -27.13 7.36 -1.12
C MET A 326 -26.09 8.24 -0.41
N GLY A 327 -25.47 9.14 -1.17
CA GLY A 327 -24.41 10.04 -0.71
C GLY A 327 -24.95 11.35 -0.12
N LEU A 328 -24.62 12.47 -0.77
CA LEU A 328 -25.01 13.82 -0.34
C LEU A 328 -26.46 14.14 -0.70
N ASP A 329 -26.93 13.72 -1.87
CA ASP A 329 -28.31 13.91 -2.30
C ASP A 329 -29.17 12.78 -1.75
N ARG A 330 -30.26 13.17 -1.09
CA ARG A 330 -31.11 12.32 -0.26
C ARG A 330 -32.53 12.33 -0.81
N ILE A 331 -33.39 11.48 -0.25
CA ILE A 331 -34.76 11.36 -0.74
C ILE A 331 -35.55 12.61 -0.34
N ASN A 332 -36.17 13.28 -1.32
CA ASN A 332 -37.24 14.23 -1.06
C ASN A 332 -38.58 13.47 -0.95
N PRO A 333 -39.22 13.42 0.24
CA PRO A 333 -40.48 12.70 0.43
C PRO A 333 -41.67 13.27 -0.34
N GLU A 334 -41.57 14.52 -0.83
CA GLU A 334 -42.63 15.16 -1.64
C GLU A 334 -42.59 14.71 -3.10
N ASP A 335 -41.46 14.18 -3.55
CA ASP A 335 -41.30 13.73 -4.94
C ASP A 335 -42.15 12.46 -5.19
N PRO A 336 -43.04 12.49 -6.20
CA PRO A 336 -43.91 11.37 -6.53
C PRO A 336 -43.19 10.03 -6.72
N GLN A 337 -41.94 10.03 -7.21
CA GLN A 337 -41.20 8.78 -7.47
C GLN A 337 -40.95 7.96 -6.19
N TRP A 338 -40.86 8.62 -5.04
CA TRP A 338 -40.57 7.98 -3.76
C TRP A 338 -41.83 7.57 -2.99
N ARG A 339 -43.02 7.92 -3.47
CA ARG A 339 -44.27 7.71 -2.76
C ARG A 339 -44.55 6.23 -2.48
N GLU A 340 -44.55 5.40 -3.50
CA GLU A 340 -44.78 3.96 -3.36
C GLU A 340 -43.67 3.24 -2.56
N PRO A 341 -42.37 3.49 -2.82
CA PRO A 341 -41.30 2.96 -1.99
C PRO A 341 -41.46 3.27 -0.49
N ILE A 342 -41.80 4.52 -0.14
CA ILE A 342 -41.99 4.94 1.25
C ILE A 342 -43.22 4.24 1.85
N ILE A 343 -44.36 4.17 1.14
CA ILE A 343 -45.55 3.46 1.63
C ILE A 343 -45.25 1.99 1.94
N ARG A 344 -44.58 1.30 1.01
CA ARG A 344 -44.19 -0.10 1.18
C ARG A 344 -43.28 -0.28 2.40
N LYS A 345 -42.23 0.53 2.51
CA LYS A 345 -41.29 0.45 3.65
C LYS A 345 -41.97 0.77 4.98
N ARG A 346 -42.90 1.72 5.01
CA ARG A 346 -43.72 1.99 6.20
C ARG A 346 -44.52 0.77 6.64
N LYS A 347 -45.19 0.07 5.71
CA LYS A 347 -45.94 -1.17 6.03
C LYS A 347 -45.02 -2.25 6.60
N GLU A 348 -43.83 -2.43 6.02
CA GLU A 348 -42.81 -3.36 6.53
C GLU A 348 -42.40 -3.02 7.97
N ILE A 349 -42.12 -1.73 8.27
CA ILE A 349 -41.76 -1.29 9.62
C ILE A 349 -42.89 -1.52 10.61
N ILE A 350 -44.14 -1.24 10.25
CA ILE A 350 -45.31 -1.48 11.12
C ILE A 350 -45.46 -2.98 11.39
N ASN A 351 -45.39 -3.82 10.36
CA ASN A 351 -45.49 -5.27 10.49
C ASN A 351 -44.39 -5.83 11.40
N PHE A 352 -43.15 -5.39 11.19
CA PHE A 352 -42.02 -5.79 12.03
C PHE A 352 -42.20 -5.36 13.49
N ARG A 353 -42.57 -4.10 13.75
CA ARG A 353 -42.81 -3.60 15.12
C ARG A 353 -43.98 -4.30 15.81
N SER A 354 -45.03 -4.65 15.05
CA SER A 354 -46.16 -5.42 15.55
C SER A 354 -45.74 -6.84 15.95
N LEU A 355 -44.94 -7.51 15.11
CA LEU A 355 -44.37 -8.83 15.40
C LEU A 355 -43.44 -8.82 16.61
N GLU A 356 -42.53 -7.84 16.71
CA GLU A 356 -41.66 -7.64 17.88
C GLU A 356 -42.47 -7.41 19.17
N THR A 357 -43.50 -6.57 19.10
CA THR A 357 -44.38 -6.30 20.25
C THR A 357 -45.14 -7.55 20.67
N ARG A 358 -45.59 -8.37 19.71
CA ARG A 358 -46.24 -9.66 19.97
C ARG A 358 -45.26 -10.65 20.60
N ARG A 359 -44.05 -10.80 20.05
CA ARG A 359 -42.98 -11.66 20.61
C ARG A 359 -42.59 -11.30 22.04
N ARG A 360 -42.57 -10.00 22.38
CA ARG A 360 -42.26 -9.53 23.74
C ARG A 360 -43.39 -9.74 24.75
N ARG A 361 -44.62 -10.01 24.29
CA ARG A 361 -45.80 -10.21 25.13
C ARG A 361 -46.20 -11.68 25.28
N LEU A 362 -45.64 -12.58 24.49
CA LEU A 362 -45.85 -14.03 24.57
C LEU A 362 -44.79 -14.65 25.49
N ALA A 363 -45.16 -15.72 26.21
CA ALA A 363 -44.19 -16.48 27.01
C ALA A 363 -43.19 -17.19 26.08
N ALA A 364 -41.98 -17.50 26.57
CA ALA A 364 -40.91 -18.09 25.75
C ALA A 364 -41.32 -19.40 25.04
N GLU A 365 -42.33 -20.09 25.54
CA GLU A 365 -42.87 -21.36 25.00
C GLU A 365 -43.84 -21.16 23.81
N GLU A 366 -44.28 -19.93 23.52
CA GLU A 366 -45.29 -19.63 22.50
C GLU A 366 -44.71 -19.00 21.21
N VAL A 367 -43.38 -19.00 21.05
CA VAL A 367 -42.66 -18.23 20.00
C VAL A 367 -41.92 -19.12 18.97
N GLU A 368 -42.10 -20.45 19.00
CA GLU A 368 -41.60 -21.31 17.90
C GLU A 368 -42.38 -21.09 16.58
#